data_AF-A0A520G3R4-F1
#
_entry.id   AF-A0A520G3R4-F1
#
_cell.length_a   1.000
_cell.length_b   1.000
_cell.length_c   1.000
_cell.angle_alpha   90.00
_cell.angle_beta   90.00
_cell.angle_gamma   90.00
#
_symmetry.space_group_name_H-M   'P 1'
#
loop_
_entity.id
_entity.type
_entity.pdbx_description
1 polymer ?
#
loop_
_entity_poly.entity_id
_entity_poly.type
_entity_poly.pdbx_seq_one_letter_code
_entity_poly.pdbx_strand_id
1 'polypeptide(L)'
;MNTEKILRPALVLFAVLTLITGLVYPLAVTGVAQLAFPSQAAGSLVLRDGKPVGSTLIGQAFNDPKHFWGRPSATAPEAYNAAASGGANQGPLNPAL
;
A
#
# COMPACT_ATOMS: atom_id res chain seq x y z
N MET A 1 8.44 29.85 -33.71
CA MET A 1 8.17 29.82 -32.26
C MET A 1 9.50 29.55 -31.58
N ASN A 2 10.04 30.48 -30.80
CA ASN A 2 11.43 30.38 -30.32
C ASN A 2 11.52 29.37 -29.19
N THR A 3 11.82 28.12 -29.53
CA THR A 3 11.95 26.98 -28.60
C THR A 3 12.85 27.28 -27.39
N GLU A 4 13.86 28.15 -27.57
CA GLU A 4 14.74 28.57 -26.47
C GLU A 4 14.04 29.37 -25.38
N LYS A 5 13.02 30.16 -25.72
CA LYS A 5 12.28 30.97 -24.73
C LYS A 5 11.32 30.12 -23.87
N ILE A 6 10.89 28.96 -24.37
CA ILE A 6 9.95 28.07 -23.66
C ILE A 6 10.66 27.01 -22.82
N LEU A 7 11.93 26.72 -23.08
CA LEU A 7 12.66 25.66 -22.37
C LEU A 7 12.81 25.97 -20.88
N ARG A 8 13.22 27.20 -20.53
CA ARG A 8 13.35 27.64 -19.14
C ARG A 8 12.03 27.56 -18.35
N PRO A 9 10.90 28.17 -18.80
CA PRO A 9 9.65 28.06 -18.05
C PRO A 9 9.11 26.63 -17.99
N ALA A 10 9.32 25.81 -19.02
CA ALA A 10 8.93 24.39 -18.99
C ALA A 10 9.70 23.61 -17.91
N LEU A 11 11.01 23.77 -17.82
CA LEU A 11 11.83 23.11 -16.79
C LEU A 11 11.48 23.60 -15.38
N VAL A 12 11.25 24.91 -15.21
CA VAL A 12 10.86 25.47 -13.91
C VAL A 12 9.50 24.91 -13.50
N LEU A 13 8.51 24.93 -14.38
CA LEU A 13 7.17 24.40 -14.07
C LEU A 13 7.23 22.91 -13.74
N PHE A 14 7.99 22.13 -14.51
CA PHE A 14 8.21 20.71 -14.24
C PHE A 14 8.84 20.48 -12.86
N ALA A 15 9.89 21.22 -12.52
CA ALA A 15 10.57 21.09 -11.23
C ALA A 15 9.66 21.52 -10.08
N VAL A 16 8.93 22.63 -10.22
CA VAL A 16 7.99 23.13 -9.21
C VAL A 16 6.87 22.12 -8.98
N LEU A 17 6.24 21.61 -10.03
CA LEU A 17 5.18 20.62 -9.89
C LEU A 17 5.70 19.32 -9.27
N THR A 18 6.90 18.87 -9.66
CA THR A 18 7.56 17.70 -9.06
C THR A 18 7.80 17.89 -7.57
N LEU A 19 8.27 19.07 -7.14
CA LEU A 19 8.46 19.38 -5.73
C LEU A 19 7.13 19.44 -4.97
N ILE A 20 6.11 20.04 -5.57
CA ILE A 20 4.80 20.15 -4.93
C ILE A 20 4.16 18.77 -4.77
N THR A 21 4.10 17.96 -5.82
CA THR A 21 3.38 16.68 -5.80
C THR A 21 4.20 15.53 -5.23
N GLY A 22 5.53 15.56 -5.37
CA GLY A 22 6.45 14.52 -4.92
C GLY A 22 7.02 14.74 -3.53
N LEU A 23 7.01 15.98 -3.01
CA LEU A 23 7.58 16.30 -1.69
C LEU A 23 6.60 17.03 -0.78
N VAL A 24 6.13 18.21 -1.18
CA VAL A 24 5.30 19.07 -0.30
C VAL A 24 4.01 18.36 0.06
N TYR A 25 3.30 17.82 -0.93
CA TYR A 25 2.02 17.16 -0.71
C TYR A 25 2.13 15.86 0.13
N PRO A 26 3.02 14.89 -0.19
CA PRO A 26 3.20 13.71 0.64
C PRO A 26 3.59 14.03 2.08
N LEU A 27 4.46 15.02 2.31
CA LEU A 27 4.84 15.44 3.66
C LEU A 27 3.68 16.09 4.41
N ALA A 28 2.91 16.97 3.76
CA ALA A 28 1.75 17.60 4.37
C ALA A 28 0.70 16.57 4.77
N VAL A 29 0.36 15.64 3.87
CA VAL A 29 -0.61 14.58 4.15
C VAL A 29 -0.10 13.65 5.24
N THR A 30 1.17 13.26 5.20
CA THR A 30 1.78 12.40 6.24
C THR A 30 1.78 13.10 7.60
N GLY A 31 2.13 14.38 7.66
CA GLY A 31 2.11 15.16 8.89
C GLY A 31 0.71 15.27 9.49
N VAL A 32 -0.29 15.59 8.66
CA VAL A 32 -1.69 15.64 9.11
C VAL A 32 -2.17 14.26 9.58
N ALA A 33 -1.86 13.20 8.84
CA ALA A 33 -2.25 11.83 9.20
C ALA A 33 -1.63 11.39 10.54
N GLN A 34 -0.35 11.69 10.78
CA GLN A 34 0.31 11.36 12.05
C GLN A 34 -0.24 12.15 13.23
N LEU A 35 -0.64 13.40 13.03
CA LEU A 35 -1.22 14.23 14.11
C LEU A 35 -2.67 13.84 14.43
N ALA A 36 -3.49 13.56 13.42
CA ALA A 36 -4.90 13.28 13.60
C ALA A 36 -5.22 11.78 13.82
N PHE A 37 -4.47 10.89 13.17
CA PHE A 37 -4.75 9.45 13.10
C PHE A 37 -3.47 8.59 13.20
N PRO A 38 -2.67 8.74 14.27
CA PRO A 38 -1.34 8.11 14.37
C PRO A 38 -1.37 6.59 14.26
N SER A 39 -2.36 5.92 14.87
CA SER A 39 -2.44 4.45 14.84
C SER A 39 -2.79 3.91 13.45
N GLN A 40 -3.69 4.59 12.73
CA GLN A 40 -4.06 4.22 11.37
C GLN A 40 -2.94 4.55 10.38
N ALA A 41 -2.29 5.71 10.53
CA ALA A 41 -1.14 6.11 9.72
C ALA A 41 0.05 5.14 9.88
N ALA A 42 0.20 4.52 11.06
CA ALA A 42 1.18 3.49 11.32
C ALA A 42 0.75 2.08 10.87
N GLY A 43 -0.41 1.94 10.20
CA GLY A 43 -0.89 0.66 9.64
C GLY A 43 -1.84 -0.13 10.55
N SER A 44 -2.40 0.48 11.60
CA SER A 44 -3.35 -0.14 12.53
C SER A 44 -2.83 -1.45 13.13
N LEU A 45 -1.57 -1.43 13.56
CA LEU A 45 -0.88 -2.61 14.09
C LEU A 45 -1.53 -3.09 15.40
N VAL A 46 -1.65 -4.42 15.52
CA VAL A 46 -2.05 -5.10 16.75
C VAL A 46 -0.77 -5.54 17.46
N LEU A 47 -0.60 -5.10 18.70
CA LEU A 47 0.54 -5.43 19.55
C LEU A 47 0.14 -6.43 20.63
N ARG A 48 0.98 -7.44 20.85
CA ARG A 48 0.89 -8.35 22.01
C ARG A 48 2.24 -8.37 22.69
N ASP A 49 2.26 -8.04 23.98
CA ASP A 49 3.50 -7.97 24.77
C ASP A 49 4.58 -7.07 24.14
N GLY A 50 4.14 -5.94 23.56
CA GLY A 50 5.01 -4.98 22.88
C GLY A 50 5.52 -5.42 21.50
N LYS A 51 5.15 -6.62 21.02
CA LYS A 51 5.55 -7.13 19.70
C LYS A 51 4.40 -7.01 18.70
N PRO A 52 4.65 -6.56 17.45
CA PRO A 52 3.63 -6.55 16.41
C PRO A 52 3.28 -7.98 16.02
N VAL A 53 2.01 -8.34 16.17
CA VAL A 53 1.48 -9.66 15.80
C VAL A 53 0.63 -9.61 14.54
N GLY A 54 0.32 -8.42 14.02
CA GLY A 54 -0.45 -8.23 12.80
C GLY A 54 -0.99 -6.81 12.66
N SER A 55 -1.94 -6.63 11.76
CA SER A 55 -2.73 -5.40 11.59
C SER A 55 -4.21 -5.75 11.61
N THR A 56 -5.06 -4.85 12.12
CA THR A 56 -6.51 -5.05 12.09
C THR A 56 -7.08 -5.15 10.66
N LEU A 57 -6.31 -4.73 9.66
CA LEU A 57 -6.72 -4.70 8.26
C LEU A 57 -6.14 -5.86 7.42
N ILE A 58 -5.21 -6.64 7.98
CA ILE A 58 -4.50 -7.69 7.25
C ILE A 58 -4.81 -9.06 7.86
N GLY A 59 -5.40 -9.94 7.05
CA GLY A 59 -5.62 -11.33 7.41
C GLY A 59 -4.33 -12.15 7.38
N GLN A 60 -4.31 -13.26 8.10
CA GLN A 60 -3.20 -14.20 8.14
C GLN A 60 -3.66 -15.58 7.69
N ALA A 61 -2.73 -16.39 7.21
CA ALA A 61 -3.01 -17.78 6.86
C ALA A 61 -3.24 -18.62 8.13
N PHE A 62 -4.51 -18.88 8.45
CA PHE A 62 -4.89 -19.78 9.55
C PHE A 62 -5.28 -21.15 8.98
N ASN A 63 -4.52 -22.18 9.39
CA ASN A 63 -4.75 -23.58 9.00
C ASN A 63 -4.97 -24.53 10.21
N ASP A 64 -4.85 -24.01 11.43
CA ASP A 64 -5.13 -24.77 12.66
C ASP A 64 -6.66 -24.83 12.87
N PRO A 65 -7.26 -26.02 13.09
CA PRO A 65 -8.70 -26.18 13.34
C PRO A 65 -9.27 -25.37 14.51
N LYS A 66 -8.43 -24.88 15.43
CA LYS A 66 -8.85 -24.05 16.57
C LYS A 66 -9.16 -22.60 16.20
N HIS A 67 -8.78 -22.18 15.00
CA HIS A 67 -8.97 -20.81 14.51
C HIS A 67 -10.07 -20.76 13.47
N PHE A 68 -10.67 -19.59 13.30
CA PHE A 68 -11.50 -19.32 12.13
C PHE A 68 -10.62 -19.22 10.90
N TRP A 69 -11.03 -19.93 9.85
CA TRP A 69 -10.32 -19.91 8.58
C TRP A 69 -10.87 -18.77 7.72
N GLY A 70 -9.95 -17.95 7.21
CA GLY A 70 -10.29 -16.89 6.29
C GLY A 70 -10.61 -17.39 4.89
N ARG A 71 -10.80 -16.45 3.95
CA ARG A 71 -10.94 -16.79 2.53
C ARG A 71 -9.61 -17.32 1.98
N PRO A 72 -9.62 -18.28 1.04
CA PRO A 72 -8.39 -18.68 0.35
C PRO A 72 -7.70 -17.47 -0.27
N SER A 73 -6.38 -17.42 -0.14
CA SER A 73 -5.54 -16.39 -0.74
C SER A 73 -4.64 -17.03 -1.78
N ALA A 74 -4.67 -16.48 -2.99
CA ALA A 74 -3.88 -16.96 -4.13
C ALA A 74 -2.59 -16.16 -4.34
N THR A 75 -2.11 -15.47 -3.29
CA THR A 75 -0.81 -14.81 -3.33
C THR A 75 0.32 -15.84 -3.44
N ALA A 76 1.43 -15.46 -4.06
CA ALA A 76 2.63 -16.30 -4.19
C ALA A 76 3.83 -15.67 -3.45
N PRO A 77 4.81 -16.44 -2.97
CA PRO A 77 4.86 -17.91 -2.96
C PRO A 77 3.93 -18.55 -1.93
N GLU A 78 3.44 -17.78 -0.95
CA GLU A 78 2.60 -18.25 0.15
C GLU A 78 1.25 -17.49 0.18
N ALA A 79 0.23 -18.15 0.73
CA ALA A 79 -1.08 -17.53 0.97
C ALA A 79 -0.96 -16.36 1.98
N TYR A 80 -1.76 -15.31 1.79
CA TYR A 80 -1.73 -14.10 2.63
C TYR A 80 -0.38 -13.36 2.64
N ASN A 81 0.40 -13.48 1.56
CA ASN A 81 1.64 -12.73 1.40
C ASN A 81 1.37 -11.25 1.09
N ALA A 82 1.62 -10.38 2.07
CA ALA A 82 1.45 -8.93 1.96
C ALA A 82 2.32 -8.29 0.86
N ALA A 83 3.47 -8.88 0.52
CA ALA A 83 4.33 -8.35 -0.54
C ALA A 83 3.82 -8.67 -1.95
N ALA A 84 2.97 -9.69 -2.11
CA ALA A 84 2.50 -10.13 -3.42
C ALA A 84 1.16 -9.51 -3.83
N SER A 85 0.32 -9.10 -2.87
CA SER A 85 -0.92 -8.29 -3.04
C SER A 85 -1.75 -8.61 -4.30
N GLY A 86 -1.80 -9.88 -4.71
CA GLY A 86 -2.41 -10.36 -5.95
C GLY A 86 -3.67 -11.19 -5.71
N GLY A 87 -4.32 -11.61 -6.79
CA GLY A 87 -5.55 -12.41 -6.76
C GLY A 87 -5.50 -13.62 -7.70
N ALA A 88 -6.49 -14.51 -7.55
CA ALA A 88 -6.70 -15.62 -8.48
C ALA A 88 -7.33 -15.09 -9.77
N ASN A 89 -6.55 -15.02 -10.85
CA ASN A 89 -6.98 -14.48 -12.14
C ASN A 89 -7.38 -15.58 -13.15
N GLN A 90 -7.83 -16.73 -12.66
CA GLN A 90 -8.31 -17.83 -13.50
C GLN A 90 -9.80 -17.60 -13.85
N GLY A 91 -10.14 -17.71 -15.12
CA GLY A 91 -11.53 -17.61 -15.59
C GLY A 91 -12.34 -18.87 -15.29
N PRO A 92 -13.68 -18.81 -15.34
CA PRO A 92 -14.56 -19.94 -14.97
C PRO A 92 -14.40 -21.22 -15.83
N LEU A 93 -13.84 -21.10 -17.04
CA LEU A 93 -13.58 -22.22 -17.94
C LEU A 93 -12.13 -22.74 -17.85
N ASN A 94 -11.32 -22.19 -16.95
CA ASN A 94 -9.94 -22.62 -16.78
C ASN A 94 -9.92 -23.95 -16.01
N PRO A 95 -9.34 -25.04 -16.56
CA PRO A 95 -9.32 -26.34 -15.90
C PRO A 95 -8.45 -26.39 -14.62
N ALA A 96 -7.63 -25.37 -14.40
CA ALA A 96 -6.80 -25.23 -13.19
C ALA A 96 -7.47 -24.43 -12.07
N LEU A 97 -8.72 -23.96 -12.26
CA LEU A 97 -9.57 -23.35 -11.23
C LEU A 97 -10.31 -24.43 -10.45
#